data_AF-A0A316R4Z9-F1
#
_entry.id   AF-A0A316R4Z9-F1
#
_cell.length_a   1.000
_cell.length_b   1.000
_cell.length_c   1.000
_cell.angle_alpha   90.00
_cell.angle_beta   90.00
_cell.angle_gamma   90.00
#
_symmetry.space_group_name_H-M   'P 1'
#
loop_
_entity.id
_entity.type
_entity.pdbx_description
1 polymer ?
#
loop_
_entity_poly.entity_id
_entity_poly.type
_entity_poly.pdbx_seq_one_letter_code
_entity_poly.pdbx_strand_id
1 'polypeptide(L)'
;MIAMTIITRRTSMISAKELRIGDLVKDKAGNIWRVGCVTGIRNESKSLVLEREVDDGIMKWYSGEDDVMPIEINDNILDTIYFKRDKGRDVYRGYGISIEIFDDGYYLSLRDLEDDLSDPIQIKNLHHLQNLLMDLYGHDINIDKLYGNTGE
;
A
#
# COMPACT_ATOMS: atom_id res chain seq x y z
N MET A 1 -20.87 32.91 3.83
CA MET A 1 -20.02 32.08 2.93
C MET A 1 -18.86 31.57 3.75
N ILE A 2 -18.89 30.30 4.16
CA ILE A 2 -17.78 29.66 4.87
C ILE A 2 -16.88 29.08 3.77
N ALA A 3 -15.66 29.60 3.65
CA ALA A 3 -14.66 29.05 2.77
C ALA A 3 -14.28 27.65 3.29
N MET A 4 -14.69 26.61 2.56
CA MET A 4 -14.15 25.26 2.74
C MET A 4 -12.70 25.27 2.24
N THR A 5 -11.77 25.51 3.15
CA THR A 5 -10.35 25.23 2.92
C THR A 5 -10.21 23.71 2.85
N ILE A 6 -10.22 23.17 1.63
CA ILE A 6 -9.77 21.79 1.40
C ILE A 6 -8.28 21.80 1.72
N ILE A 7 -7.93 21.29 2.90
CA ILE A 7 -6.54 20.99 3.25
C ILE A 7 -6.17 19.80 2.38
N THR A 8 -5.64 20.07 1.19
CA THR A 8 -4.97 19.06 0.39
C THR A 8 -3.74 18.64 1.20
N ARG A 9 -3.85 17.56 1.99
CA ARG A 9 -2.68 16.90 2.58
C ARG A 9 -1.69 16.69 1.44
N ARG A 10 -0.46 17.18 1.59
CA ARG A 10 0.61 16.88 0.63
C ARG A 10 0.77 15.36 0.63
N THR A 11 0.27 14.70 -0.41
CA THR A 11 0.58 13.30 -0.66
C THR A 11 2.07 13.24 -0.95
N SER A 12 2.86 12.71 -0.02
CA SER A 12 4.29 12.51 -0.25
C SER A 12 4.44 11.53 -1.41
N MET A 13 5.24 11.90 -2.41
CA MET A 13 5.59 10.97 -3.48
C MET A 13 6.40 9.80 -2.90
N ILE A 14 6.24 8.60 -3.45
CA ILE A 14 6.98 7.42 -3.02
C ILE A 14 8.28 7.34 -3.81
N SER A 15 9.39 7.10 -3.12
CA SER A 15 10.63 6.73 -3.80
C SER A 15 10.47 5.38 -4.50
N ALA A 16 10.87 5.30 -5.78
CA ALA A 16 10.97 4.03 -6.50
C ALA A 16 11.88 3.00 -5.79
N LYS A 17 12.71 3.43 -4.84
CA LYS A 17 13.53 2.56 -3.99
C LYS A 17 12.73 1.74 -2.99
N GLU A 18 11.58 2.24 -2.54
CA GLU A 18 10.69 1.59 -1.59
C GLU A 18 9.76 0.56 -2.26
N LEU A 19 9.65 0.60 -3.58
CA LEU A 19 8.69 -0.20 -4.33
C LEU A 19 9.29 -1.52 -4.82
N ARG A 20 8.43 -2.53 -4.87
CA ARG A 20 8.70 -3.88 -5.39
C ARG A 20 7.67 -4.25 -6.45
N ILE A 21 8.01 -5.25 -7.26
CA ILE A 21 7.08 -5.81 -8.24
C ILE A 21 5.84 -6.32 -7.48
N GLY A 22 4.65 -5.94 -7.94
CA GLY A 22 3.39 -6.27 -7.29
C GLY A 22 2.81 -5.17 -6.40
N ASP A 23 3.60 -4.17 -6.00
CA ASP A 23 3.09 -3.07 -5.18
C ASP A 23 2.00 -2.28 -5.92
N LEU A 24 0.96 -1.90 -5.17
CA LEU A 24 -0.07 -0.99 -5.69
C LEU A 24 0.24 0.46 -5.32
N VAL A 25 0.17 1.31 -6.33
CA VAL A 25 0.44 2.75 -6.23
C VAL A 25 -0.63 3.56 -6.95
N LYS A 26 -0.71 4.86 -6.68
CA LYS A 26 -1.59 5.80 -7.39
C LYS A 26 -0.79 6.72 -8.31
N ASP A 27 -1.32 7.00 -9.50
CA ASP A 27 -0.84 8.14 -10.30
C ASP A 27 -1.50 9.45 -9.84
N LYS A 28 -1.01 10.58 -10.35
CA LYS A 28 -1.52 11.92 -10.02
C LYS A 28 -3.02 12.12 -10.29
N ALA A 29 -3.61 11.33 -11.18
CA ALA A 29 -5.05 11.36 -11.47
C ALA A 29 -5.86 10.43 -10.54
N GLY A 30 -5.20 9.76 -9.60
CA GLY A 30 -5.82 8.86 -8.62
C GLY A 30 -6.04 7.44 -9.16
N ASN A 31 -5.59 7.12 -10.37
CA ASN A 31 -5.70 5.76 -10.90
C ASN A 31 -4.76 4.83 -10.15
N ILE A 32 -5.22 3.62 -9.86
CA ILE A 32 -4.41 2.56 -9.23
C ILE A 32 -3.63 1.82 -10.32
N TRP A 33 -2.35 1.59 -10.04
CA TRP A 33 -1.42 0.87 -10.89
C TRP A 33 -0.70 -0.20 -10.10
N ARG A 34 -0.34 -1.29 -10.75
CA ARG A 34 0.54 -2.32 -10.21
C ARG A 34 1.96 -2.07 -10.73
N VAL A 35 2.96 -2.18 -9.86
CA VAL A 35 4.36 -2.16 -10.29
C VAL A 35 4.66 -3.47 -11.01
N GLY A 36 4.89 -3.42 -12.32
CA GLY A 36 5.26 -4.57 -13.16
C GLY A 36 6.76 -4.82 -13.20
N CYS A 37 7.55 -3.74 -13.18
CA CYS A 37 9.01 -3.82 -13.15
C CYS A 37 9.63 -2.64 -12.39
N VAL A 38 10.69 -2.93 -11.64
CA VAL A 38 11.57 -1.94 -11.02
C VAL A 38 12.95 -2.11 -11.65
N THR A 39 13.38 -1.14 -12.45
CA THR A 39 14.66 -1.18 -13.18
C THR A 39 15.57 -0.03 -12.76
N GLY A 40 16.88 -0.17 -12.96
CA GLY A 40 17.85 0.90 -12.74
C GLY A 40 18.53 1.24 -14.04
N ILE A 41 18.26 2.42 -14.61
CA ILE A 41 19.11 2.94 -15.68
C ILE A 41 20.33 3.55 -15.00
N ARG A 42 21.53 3.14 -15.43
CA ARG A 42 22.85 3.55 -14.90
C ARG A 42 22.82 4.95 -14.25
N ASN A 43 23.30 5.04 -13.00
CA ASN A 43 23.39 6.22 -12.10
C ASN A 43 22.32 6.31 -10.99
N GLU A 44 22.09 5.21 -10.26
CA GLU A 44 21.32 5.14 -8.99
C GLU A 44 19.83 5.50 -9.04
N SER A 45 19.33 6.03 -10.15
CA SER A 45 17.91 6.36 -10.33
C SER A 45 17.14 5.11 -10.73
N LYS A 46 16.26 4.64 -9.84
CA LYS A 46 15.32 3.58 -10.18
C LYS A 46 14.19 4.15 -11.04
N SER A 47 13.77 3.37 -12.03
CA SER A 47 12.61 3.62 -12.88
C SER A 47 11.58 2.52 -12.69
N LEU A 48 10.32 2.84 -12.94
CA LEU A 48 9.18 1.95 -12.75
C LEU A 48 8.48 1.72 -14.08
N VAL A 49 8.12 0.46 -14.33
CA VAL A 49 7.09 0.11 -15.30
C VAL A 49 5.84 -0.21 -14.51
N LEU A 50 4.77 0.55 -14.76
CA LEU A 50 3.47 0.34 -14.18
C LEU A 50 2.55 -0.34 -15.19
N GLU A 51 1.80 -1.29 -14.68
CA GLU A 51 0.84 -2.07 -15.44
C GLU A 51 -0.56 -1.78 -14.87
N ARG A 52 -1.53 -1.65 -15.77
CA ARG A 52 -2.95 -1.65 -15.42
C ARG A 52 -3.68 -2.54 -16.41
N GLU A 53 -4.47 -3.48 -15.90
CA GLU A 53 -5.36 -4.29 -16.72
C GLU A 53 -6.61 -3.47 -17.06
N VAL A 54 -6.46 -2.54 -18.00
CA VAL A 54 -7.56 -1.92 -18.73
C VAL A 54 -7.16 -1.97 -20.19
N ASP A 55 -8.03 -2.50 -21.04
CA ASP A 55 -7.92 -2.53 -22.51
C ASP A 55 -6.51 -2.82 -23.07
N ASP A 56 -6.28 -4.08 -23.48
CA ASP A 56 -5.08 -4.54 -24.20
C ASP A 56 -3.71 -4.30 -23.51
N GLY A 57 -3.69 -4.07 -22.19
CA GLY A 57 -2.46 -4.11 -21.38
C GLY A 57 -1.67 -2.80 -21.38
N ILE A 58 -2.31 -1.70 -20.99
CA ILE A 58 -1.66 -0.39 -20.87
C ILE A 58 -0.48 -0.46 -19.89
N MET A 59 0.72 -0.15 -20.41
CA MET A 59 1.94 0.04 -19.63
C MET A 59 2.32 1.52 -19.58
N LYS A 60 2.55 2.06 -18.38
CA LYS A 60 3.14 3.39 -18.18
C LYS A 60 4.58 3.27 -17.69
N TRP A 61 5.47 4.06 -18.25
CA TRP A 61 6.87 4.14 -17.85
C TRP A 61 7.11 5.42 -17.07
N TYR A 62 7.71 5.29 -15.89
CA TYR A 62 8.13 6.41 -15.06
C TYR A 62 9.63 6.31 -14.82
N SER A 63 10.35 7.34 -15.27
CA SER A 63 11.81 7.37 -15.22
C SER A 63 12.38 7.99 -13.94
N GLY A 64 11.54 8.60 -13.09
CA GLY A 64 11.96 9.38 -11.93
C GLY A 64 11.50 8.82 -10.57
N GLU A 65 12.23 9.22 -9.52
CA GLU A 65 12.02 8.74 -8.14
C GLU A 65 10.73 9.23 -7.48
N ASP A 66 9.91 10.07 -8.11
CA ASP A 66 8.79 10.77 -7.46
C ASP A 66 7.53 10.89 -8.34
N ASP A 67 7.18 9.85 -9.09
CA ASP A 67 6.06 9.92 -10.04
C ASP A 67 4.76 9.26 -9.55
N VAL A 68 4.82 8.49 -8.47
CA VAL A 68 3.68 7.77 -7.91
C VAL A 68 3.42 8.12 -6.45
N MET A 69 2.16 8.03 -6.04
CA MET A 69 1.68 8.34 -4.71
C MET A 69 1.30 7.06 -3.96
N PRO A 70 1.47 7.03 -2.62
CA PRO A 70 1.04 5.90 -1.81
C PRO A 70 -0.48 5.81 -1.76
N ILE A 71 -0.96 4.57 -1.55
CA ILE A 71 -2.33 4.31 -1.17
C ILE A 71 -2.37 4.26 0.36
N GLU A 72 -2.92 5.30 0.99
CA GLU A 72 -3.13 5.32 2.44
C GLU A 72 -4.07 4.18 2.86
N ILE A 73 -3.69 3.50 3.94
CA ILE A 73 -4.52 2.46 4.54
C ILE A 73 -5.72 3.10 5.26
N ASN A 74 -6.86 2.46 5.09
CA ASN A 74 -8.07 2.73 5.85
C ASN A 74 -8.89 1.44 5.98
N ASP A 75 -9.96 1.51 6.77
CA ASP A 75 -10.88 0.39 7.02
C ASP A 75 -11.36 -0.31 5.73
N ASN A 76 -11.68 0.46 4.69
CA ASN A 76 -12.16 -0.08 3.42
C ASN A 76 -11.05 -0.82 2.65
N ILE A 77 -9.83 -0.28 2.63
CA ILE A 77 -8.69 -0.96 2.02
C ILE A 77 -8.46 -2.29 2.74
N LEU A 78 -8.35 -2.29 4.07
CA LEU A 78 -8.11 -3.49 4.87
C LEU A 78 -9.19 -4.56 4.63
N ASP A 79 -10.47 -4.20 4.69
CA ASP A 79 -11.55 -5.15 4.42
C ASP A 79 -11.48 -5.72 3.00
N THR A 80 -11.19 -4.86 2.01
CA THR A 80 -11.06 -5.27 0.60
C THR A 80 -9.94 -6.28 0.39
N ILE A 81 -8.81 -6.11 1.10
CA ILE A 81 -7.67 -7.02 1.08
C ILE A 81 -7.77 -8.12 2.15
N TYR A 82 -8.98 -8.49 2.56
CA TYR A 82 -9.26 -9.64 3.44
C TYR A 82 -8.73 -9.56 4.88
N PHE A 83 -8.38 -8.37 5.36
CA PHE A 83 -8.24 -8.11 6.78
C PHE A 83 -9.63 -7.90 7.39
N LYS A 84 -10.06 -8.82 8.26
CA LYS A 84 -11.39 -8.76 8.88
C LYS A 84 -11.34 -8.04 10.22
N ARG A 85 -12.22 -7.06 10.41
CA ARG A 85 -12.34 -6.34 11.68
C ARG A 85 -12.95 -7.22 12.78
N ASP A 86 -12.24 -7.35 13.89
CA ASP A 86 -12.76 -7.81 15.17
C ASP A 86 -13.38 -6.62 15.91
N LYS A 87 -14.71 -6.49 15.81
CA LYS A 87 -15.48 -5.38 16.42
C LYS A 87 -15.37 -5.34 17.95
N GLY A 88 -14.94 -6.43 18.60
CA GLY A 88 -14.79 -6.47 20.05
C GLY A 88 -13.43 -6.00 20.56
N ARG A 89 -12.45 -5.75 19.67
CA ARG A 89 -11.05 -5.53 20.08
C ARG A 89 -10.29 -4.44 19.30
N ASP A 90 -10.96 -3.65 18.45
CA ASP A 90 -10.30 -2.64 17.58
C ASP A 90 -9.05 -3.18 16.87
N VAL A 91 -9.17 -4.39 16.32
CA VAL A 91 -8.11 -5.10 15.60
C VAL A 91 -8.66 -5.61 14.27
N TYR A 92 -7.84 -5.61 13.24
CA TYR A 92 -8.02 -6.35 12.00
C TYR A 92 -7.16 -7.62 11.99
N ARG A 93 -7.70 -8.74 11.50
CA ARG A 93 -6.95 -10.00 11.35
C ARG A 93 -7.00 -10.52 9.92
N GLY A 94 -5.85 -10.93 9.40
CA GLY A 94 -5.69 -11.47 8.06
C GLY A 94 -4.28 -12.02 7.88
N TYR A 95 -4.10 -13.01 7.01
CA TYR A 95 -2.77 -13.56 6.67
C TYR A 95 -1.89 -13.98 7.87
N GLY A 96 -2.52 -14.44 8.96
CA GLY A 96 -1.80 -14.82 10.18
C GLY A 96 -1.30 -13.66 11.04
N ILE A 97 -1.61 -12.41 10.68
CA ILE A 97 -1.21 -11.21 11.42
C ILE A 97 -2.40 -10.41 11.97
N SER A 98 -2.11 -9.56 12.95
CA SER A 98 -3.06 -8.62 13.54
C SER A 98 -2.59 -7.18 13.34
N ILE A 99 -3.50 -6.33 12.85
CA ILE A 99 -3.30 -4.89 12.76
C ILE A 99 -4.19 -4.23 13.81
N GLU A 100 -3.58 -3.60 14.79
CA GLU A 100 -4.25 -2.89 15.88
C GLU A 100 -4.60 -1.46 15.44
N ILE A 101 -5.74 -0.96 15.89
CA ILE A 101 -6.21 0.39 15.62
C ILE A 101 -6.00 1.22 16.88
N PHE A 102 -5.23 2.29 16.75
CA PHE A 102 -5.06 3.32 17.78
C PHE A 102 -5.58 4.66 17.26
N ASP A 103 -5.73 5.65 18.15
CA ASP A 103 -6.26 6.98 17.81
C ASP A 103 -5.48 7.67 16.67
N ASP A 104 -4.21 7.34 16.50
CA ASP A 104 -3.30 7.93 15.52
C ASP A 104 -2.98 7.02 14.32
N GLY A 105 -3.62 5.84 14.21
CA GLY A 105 -3.58 5.04 12.99
C GLY A 105 -3.56 3.52 13.18
N TYR A 106 -3.03 2.84 12.18
CA TYR A 106 -2.97 1.38 12.09
C TYR A 106 -1.57 0.89 12.40
N TYR A 107 -1.48 -0.16 13.21
CA TYR A 107 -0.20 -0.67 13.74
C TYR A 107 -0.13 -2.18 13.60
N LEU A 108 0.95 -2.67 13.00
CA LEU A 108 1.24 -4.09 12.93
C LEU A 108 1.79 -4.55 14.27
N SER A 109 1.07 -5.44 14.94
CA SER A 109 1.51 -6.09 16.17
C SER A 109 2.30 -7.34 15.83
N LEU A 110 3.62 -7.31 16.05
CA LEU A 110 4.49 -8.47 15.92
C LEU A 110 4.55 -9.13 17.30
N ARG A 111 3.80 -10.23 17.48
CA ARG A 111 3.90 -11.06 18.68
C ARG A 111 5.08 -11.99 18.53
N ASP A 112 6.06 -11.91 19.43
CA ASP A 112 7.10 -12.95 19.50
C ASP A 112 6.52 -14.24 20.10
N LEU A 113 7.22 -15.35 19.91
CA LEU A 113 6.89 -16.69 20.42
C LEU A 113 6.71 -16.74 21.95
N GLU A 114 7.20 -15.72 22.67
CA GLU A 114 7.12 -15.60 24.13
C GLU A 114 5.96 -14.68 24.61
N ASP A 115 5.01 -14.32 23.73
CA ASP A 115 3.87 -13.43 24.02
C ASP A 115 4.24 -11.99 24.43
N ASP A 116 5.53 -11.63 24.41
CA ASP A 116 5.98 -10.25 24.57
C ASP A 116 5.66 -9.43 23.31
N LEU A 117 4.96 -8.31 23.50
CA LEU A 117 4.69 -7.33 22.46
C LEU A 117 6.02 -6.66 22.08
N SER A 118 6.51 -6.94 20.88
CA SER A 118 7.54 -6.08 20.28
C SER A 118 6.93 -4.75 19.86
N ASP A 119 7.75 -3.71 19.76
CA ASP A 119 7.28 -2.35 19.44
C ASP A 119 6.43 -2.36 18.16
N PRO A 120 5.16 -1.90 18.23
CA PRO A 120 4.25 -2.01 17.10
C PRO A 120 4.72 -1.11 15.95
N ILE A 121 4.69 -1.63 14.72
CA ILE A 121 5.12 -0.90 13.54
C ILE A 121 3.93 -0.15 12.95
N GLN A 122 3.97 1.18 12.91
CA GLN A 122 2.90 1.96 12.29
C GLN A 122 2.87 1.73 10.76
N ILE A 123 1.71 1.33 10.25
CA ILE A 123 1.50 1.09 8.82
C ILE A 123 0.57 2.17 8.25
N LYS A 124 1.13 3.11 7.49
CA LYS A 124 0.37 4.20 6.86
C LYS A 124 -0.09 3.86 5.45
N ASN A 125 0.72 3.09 4.71
CA ASN A 125 0.57 2.91 3.28
C ASN A 125 0.52 1.43 2.89
N LEU A 126 -0.24 1.13 1.83
CA LEU A 126 -0.47 -0.24 1.37
C LEU A 126 0.83 -0.95 0.94
N HIS A 127 1.70 -0.30 0.18
CA HIS A 127 2.97 -0.92 -0.27
C HIS A 127 3.87 -1.29 0.92
N HIS A 128 3.86 -0.52 2.02
CA HIS A 128 4.57 -0.91 3.24
C HIS A 128 3.99 -2.19 3.84
N LEU A 129 2.66 -2.34 3.87
CA LEU A 129 2.01 -3.58 4.31
C LEU A 129 2.34 -4.77 3.39
N GLN A 130 2.32 -4.56 2.07
CA GLN A 130 2.66 -5.58 1.07
C GLN A 130 4.10 -6.07 1.29
N ASN A 131 5.04 -5.14 1.42
CA ASN A 131 6.45 -5.44 1.63
C ASN A 131 6.70 -6.16 2.95
N LEU A 132 6.06 -5.72 4.05
CA LEU A 132 6.19 -6.39 5.35
C LEU A 132 5.61 -7.80 5.36
N LEU A 133 4.45 -8.02 4.75
CA LEU A 133 3.85 -9.35 4.65
C LEU A 133 4.71 -10.31 3.82
N MET A 134 5.28 -9.82 2.72
CA MET A 134 6.22 -10.61 1.93
C MET A 134 7.51 -10.90 2.71
N ASP A 135 8.11 -9.91 3.36
CA ASP A 135 9.38 -10.06 4.08
C ASP A 135 9.27 -10.99 5.30
N LEU A 136 8.17 -10.88 6.04
CA LEU A 136 7.99 -11.62 7.30
C LEU A 136 7.39 -13.01 7.08
N TYR A 137 6.51 -13.16 6.09
CA TYR A 137 5.70 -14.38 5.93
C TYR A 137 5.71 -14.97 4.50
N GLY A 138 6.38 -14.33 3.54
CA GLY A 138 6.36 -14.78 2.14
C GLY A 138 4.95 -14.77 1.53
N HIS A 139 4.07 -13.89 2.03
CA HIS A 139 2.67 -13.82 1.63
C HIS A 139 2.40 -12.60 0.76
N ASP A 140 1.91 -12.86 -0.45
CA ASP A 140 1.30 -11.82 -1.28
C ASP A 140 -0.11 -11.48 -0.77
N ILE A 141 -0.41 -10.19 -0.73
CA ILE A 141 -1.77 -9.70 -0.45
C ILE A 141 -2.62 -9.92 -1.71
N ASN A 142 -3.85 -10.42 -1.54
CA ASN A 142 -4.80 -10.42 -2.65
C ASN A 142 -5.28 -8.98 -2.89
N ILE A 143 -4.85 -8.42 -4.02
CA ILE A 143 -5.12 -7.03 -4.43
C ILE A 143 -6.11 -6.92 -5.59
N ASP A 144 -6.65 -8.04 -6.07
CA ASP A 144 -7.46 -8.11 -7.29
C ASP A 144 -8.68 -7.19 -7.21
N LYS A 145 -9.31 -7.10 -6.03
CA LYS A 145 -10.46 -6.21 -5.79
C LYS A 145 -10.10 -4.72 -5.75
N LEU A 146 -8.87 -4.38 -5.42
CA LEU A 146 -8.38 -2.99 -5.48
C LEU A 146 -7.99 -2.61 -6.90
N TYR A 147 -7.43 -3.55 -7.65
CA TYR A 147 -6.90 -3.34 -8.99
C TYR A 147 -8.00 -3.41 -10.07
N GLY A 148 -8.88 -4.42 -9.99
CA GLY A 148 -9.96 -4.69 -10.95
C GLY A 148 -11.14 -3.71 -10.88
N ASN A 149 -11.37 -3.05 -9.74
CA ASN A 149 -12.43 -2.04 -9.58
C ASN A 149 -12.13 -0.70 -10.29
N THR A 150 -11.05 -0.62 -11.08
CA THR A 150 -10.74 0.57 -11.88
C THR A 150 -11.16 0.43 -13.34
N GLY A 151 -11.77 -0.70 -13.74
CA GLY A 151 -12.18 -0.98 -15.12
C GLY A 151 -13.64 -0.67 -15.48
N GLU A 152 -14.45 -0.11 -14.57
CA GLU A 152 -15.84 0.32 -14.83
C GLU A 152 -16.05 1.82 -14.62
#